data_AF-A0A368FIW9-F1
#
_entry.id   AF-A0A368FIW9-F1
#
_cell.length_a   1.000
_cell.length_b   1.000
_cell.length_c   1.000
_cell.angle_alpha   90.00
_cell.angle_beta   90.00
_cell.angle_gamma   90.00
#
_symmetry.space_group_name_H-M   'P 1'
#
loop_
_entity.id
_entity.type
_entity.pdbx_description
1 polymer ?
#
loop_
_entity_poly.entity_id
_entity_poly.type
_entity_poly.pdbx_seq_one_letter_code
_entity_poly.pdbx_strand_id
1 'polypeptide(L)'
;MSLLRAANLIKPIRCQLAARFASTTIVPESSKIQLQKPAGEQGFFSYGRNFSRNPYITGVPKPLPGDTPRTFLLRRIGHAYEVYPLILLSIALVIGMVLTAYYSFTKIEIWIDKRYSLPPWDWERARDTYWKMGTVYFDPDGRTRKRCELMEVLQDELVAAAKKRGTR
;
A
#
# COMPACT_ATOMS: atom_id res chain seq x y z
N MET A 1 21.85 -23.75 -23.88
CA MET A 1 21.97 -22.31 -24.18
C MET A 1 23.32 -21.83 -23.67
N SER A 2 24.28 -21.60 -24.58
CA SER A 2 25.71 -21.45 -24.28
C SER A 2 26.07 -20.14 -23.56
N LEU A 3 26.92 -20.24 -22.53
CA LEU A 3 27.48 -19.13 -21.73
C LEU A 3 28.14 -18.03 -22.59
N LEU A 4 28.55 -18.35 -23.82
CA LEU A 4 29.13 -17.39 -24.77
C LEU A 4 28.12 -16.33 -25.26
N ARG A 5 26.80 -16.63 -25.27
CA ARG A 5 25.76 -15.62 -25.58
C ARG A 5 25.56 -14.63 -24.45
N ALA A 6 25.74 -15.05 -23.19
CA ALA A 6 25.61 -14.16 -22.03
C ALA A 6 26.75 -13.14 -21.96
N ALA A 7 27.98 -13.53 -22.32
CA ALA A 7 29.14 -12.63 -22.33
C ALA A 7 29.02 -11.48 -23.36
N ASN A 8 28.38 -11.73 -24.51
CA ASN A 8 28.18 -10.70 -25.54
C ASN A 8 27.08 -9.68 -25.20
N LEU A 9 26.17 -10.00 -24.28
CA LEU A 9 25.17 -9.06 -23.75
C LEU A 9 25.75 -8.09 -22.71
N ILE A 10 26.88 -8.43 -22.08
CA ILE A 10 27.48 -7.61 -21.00
C ILE A 10 28.30 -6.44 -21.56
N LYS A 11 28.86 -6.57 -22.77
CA LYS A 11 29.65 -5.51 -23.43
C LYS A 11 28.87 -4.20 -23.67
N PRO A 12 27.64 -4.20 -24.23
CA PRO A 12 26.90 -2.94 -24.42
C PRO A 12 26.45 -2.30 -23.09
N ILE A 13 26.23 -3.10 -22.04
CA ILE A 13 25.78 -2.61 -20.72
C ILE A 13 26.86 -1.78 -20.04
N ARG A 14 28.14 -2.18 -20.13
CA ARG A 14 29.26 -1.42 -19.54
C ARG A 14 29.45 -0.05 -20.22
N CYS A 15 29.29 0.01 -21.54
CA CYS A 15 29.39 1.27 -22.28
C CYS A 15 28.22 2.23 -22.01
N GLN A 16 26.99 1.72 -21.83
CA GLN A 16 25.83 2.55 -21.48
C GLN A 16 25.89 3.09 -20.05
N LEU A 17 26.42 2.31 -19.10
CA LEU A 17 26.66 2.78 -17.74
C LEU A 17 27.73 3.88 -17.72
N ALA A 18 28.86 3.69 -18.41
CA ALA A 18 29.91 4.71 -18.49
C ALA A 18 29.44 6.02 -19.14
N ALA A 19 28.61 5.95 -20.20
CA ALA A 19 28.03 7.14 -20.83
C ALA A 19 27.06 7.92 -19.91
N ARG A 20 26.38 7.24 -18.97
CA ARG A 20 25.55 7.89 -17.94
C ARG A 20 26.37 8.56 -16.84
N PHE A 21 27.58 8.10 -16.57
CA PHE A 21 28.49 8.76 -15.61
C PHE A 21 29.31 9.89 -16.24
N ALA A 22 29.42 9.93 -17.57
CA ALA A 22 30.13 10.98 -18.31
C ALA A 22 29.25 12.18 -18.72
N SER A 23 27.95 12.16 -18.42
CA SER A 23 27.09 13.34 -18.66
C SER A 23 27.48 14.45 -17.68
N THR A 24 28.21 15.45 -18.18
CA THR A 24 28.53 16.68 -17.44
C THR A 24 27.23 17.35 -16.98
N THR A 25 26.97 17.31 -15.67
CA THR A 25 25.91 18.11 -15.06
C THR A 25 26.26 19.58 -15.20
N ILE A 26 25.52 20.29 -16.06
CA ILE A 26 25.63 21.74 -16.18
C ILE A 26 25.07 22.32 -14.88
N VAL A 27 25.95 22.69 -13.96
CA VAL A 27 25.57 23.43 -12.76
C VAL A 27 25.12 24.80 -13.24
N PRO A 28 23.87 25.22 -12.97
CA PRO A 28 23.40 26.51 -13.44
C PRO A 28 24.18 27.63 -12.74
N GLU A 29 24.83 28.46 -13.55
CA GLU A 29 25.47 29.69 -13.10
C GLU A 29 24.45 30.69 -12.55
N SER A 30 24.91 31.62 -11.72
CA SER A 30 24.09 32.74 -11.24
C SER A 30 23.64 33.62 -12.41
N SER A 31 22.56 34.40 -12.20
CA SER A 31 22.05 35.30 -13.23
C SER A 31 23.15 36.27 -13.68
N LYS A 32 23.40 36.32 -15.00
CA LYS A 32 24.43 37.18 -15.60
C LYS A 32 24.19 38.67 -15.30
N ILE A 33 22.93 39.05 -15.07
CA ILE A 33 22.52 40.40 -14.71
C ILE A 33 21.87 40.31 -13.34
N GLN A 34 22.48 40.99 -12.36
CA GLN A 34 21.95 41.18 -11.01
C GLN A 34 21.47 42.63 -10.88
N LEU A 35 20.19 42.82 -10.57
CA LEU A 35 19.58 44.05 -10.12
C LEU A 35 20.34 44.53 -8.89
N GLN A 36 20.86 45.75 -9.00
CA GLN A 36 21.48 46.44 -7.88
C GLN A 36 20.38 46.95 -6.96
N LYS A 37 20.64 46.94 -5.64
CA LYS A 37 19.66 47.45 -4.69
C LYS A 37 19.40 48.95 -4.94
N PRO A 38 18.19 49.45 -4.69
CA PRO A 38 17.93 50.88 -4.66
C PRO A 38 18.75 51.54 -3.53
N ALA A 39 19.29 52.74 -3.79
CA ALA A 39 20.10 53.47 -2.83
C ALA A 39 19.24 53.89 -1.62
N GLY A 40 19.50 53.30 -0.44
CA GLY A 40 18.82 53.66 0.82
C GLY A 40 18.39 52.47 1.68
N GLU A 41 18.25 51.27 1.13
CA GLU A 41 17.78 50.09 1.86
C GLU A 41 18.94 49.25 2.41
N GLN A 42 18.82 48.73 3.64
CA GLN A 42 19.79 47.79 4.21
C GLN A 42 19.28 46.35 4.02
N GLY A 43 20.12 45.46 3.45
CA GLY A 43 19.76 44.05 3.24
C GLY A 43 20.61 43.32 2.20
N PHE A 44 20.49 41.99 2.17
CA PHE A 44 21.06 41.11 1.14
C PHE A 44 20.00 40.84 0.07
N PHE A 45 20.25 41.28 -1.16
CA PHE A 45 19.38 41.01 -2.30
C PHE A 45 20.10 40.09 -3.29
N SER A 46 19.62 38.85 -3.40
CA SER A 46 20.11 37.89 -4.37
C SER A 46 18.91 37.19 -5.00
N TYR A 47 18.84 37.18 -6.33
CA TYR A 47 17.81 36.47 -7.07
C TYR A 47 18.47 35.59 -8.12
N GLY A 48 18.03 34.34 -8.17
CA GLY A 48 18.44 33.36 -9.17
C GLY A 48 17.31 33.08 -10.17
N ARG A 49 17.66 32.46 -11.30
CA ARG A 49 16.66 31.97 -12.25
C ARG A 49 15.98 30.73 -11.65
N ASN A 50 14.65 30.66 -11.74
CA ASN A 50 13.93 29.44 -11.37
C ASN A 50 14.12 28.37 -12.47
N PHE A 51 14.72 27.24 -12.11
CA PHE A 51 15.08 26.16 -13.04
C PHE A 51 14.03 25.03 -13.12
N SER A 52 12.97 25.09 -12.31
CA SER A 52 11.99 24.00 -12.16
C SER A 52 11.34 23.53 -13.46
N ARG A 53 11.09 24.45 -14.39
CA ARG A 53 10.45 24.18 -15.69
C ARG A 53 11.41 24.04 -16.87
N ASN A 54 12.72 24.12 -16.66
CA ASN A 54 13.69 24.04 -17.77
C ASN A 54 14.05 22.57 -18.07
N PRO A 55 13.70 22.01 -19.25
CA PRO A 55 14.03 20.63 -19.60
C PRO A 55 15.54 20.42 -19.81
N TYR A 56 16.25 21.46 -20.27
CA TYR A 56 17.65 21.40 -20.68
C TYR A 56 18.65 21.37 -19.51
N ILE A 57 18.21 21.65 -18.29
CA ILE A 57 19.06 21.61 -17.10
C ILE A 57 18.94 20.24 -16.44
N THR A 58 20.06 19.52 -16.38
CA THR A 58 20.18 18.18 -15.81
C THR A 58 21.15 18.20 -14.63
N GLY A 59 20.77 17.61 -13.49
CA GLY A 59 21.61 17.55 -12.28
C GLY A 59 21.13 18.41 -11.11
N VAL A 60 20.13 19.26 -11.32
CA VAL A 60 19.47 20.03 -10.24
C VAL A 60 18.09 19.43 -9.96
N PRO A 61 17.68 19.28 -8.69
CA PRO A 61 16.30 18.91 -8.37
C PRO A 61 15.34 19.96 -8.95
N LYS A 62 14.62 19.57 -10.02
CA LYS A 62 13.61 20.40 -10.68
C LYS A 62 12.38 20.70 -9.82
N PRO A 63 11.83 19.73 -9.04
CA PRO A 63 10.72 20.05 -8.16
C PRO A 63 11.22 20.98 -7.06
N LEU A 64 10.59 22.15 -6.95
CA LEU A 64 10.82 23.03 -5.80
C LEU A 64 10.32 22.33 -4.53
N PRO A 65 10.87 22.68 -3.35
CA PRO A 65 10.36 22.18 -2.09
C PRO A 65 8.88 22.55 -1.93
N GLY A 66 8.00 21.55 -1.99
CA GLY A 66 6.55 21.72 -1.89
C GLY A 66 5.77 21.47 -3.18
N ASP A 67 6.43 21.32 -4.33
CA ASP A 67 5.75 21.12 -5.62
C ASP A 67 5.06 19.76 -5.75
N THR A 68 5.57 18.74 -5.05
CA THR A 68 4.97 17.40 -5.07
C THR A 68 4.48 16.99 -3.69
N PRO A 69 3.36 16.24 -3.61
CA PRO A 69 2.87 15.70 -2.34
C PRO A 69 3.95 14.90 -1.62
N ARG A 70 4.77 14.17 -2.37
CA ARG A 70 5.91 13.40 -1.84
C ARG A 70 6.96 14.30 -1.19
N THR A 71 7.38 15.37 -1.86
CA THR A 71 8.35 16.32 -1.32
C THR A 71 7.76 17.08 -0.13
N PHE A 72 6.47 17.39 -0.13
CA PHE A 72 5.81 18.04 1.00
C PHE A 72 5.78 17.14 2.24
N LEU A 73 5.34 15.88 2.09
CA LEU A 73 5.14 14.96 3.20
C LEU A 73 6.43 14.37 3.74
N LEU A 74 7.39 14.02 2.88
CA LEU A 74 8.59 13.26 3.29
C LEU A 74 9.81 14.14 3.60
N ARG A 75 9.82 15.42 3.21
CA ARG A 75 11.04 16.27 3.27
C ARG A 75 11.63 16.42 4.67
N ARG A 76 10.80 16.49 5.71
CA ARG A 76 11.26 16.73 7.09
C ARG A 76 11.38 15.48 7.94
N ILE A 77 11.04 14.30 7.40
CA ILE A 77 11.00 13.05 8.18
C ILE A 77 12.39 12.71 8.76
N GLY A 78 13.47 12.95 8.02
CA GLY A 78 14.83 12.68 8.50
C GLY A 78 15.34 13.59 9.63
N HIS A 79 14.68 14.72 9.90
CA HIS A 79 15.11 15.67 10.93
C HIS A 79 14.14 15.72 12.12
N ALA A 80 12.87 15.38 11.91
CA ALA A 80 11.83 15.42 12.93
C ALA A 80 11.67 14.03 13.59
N TYR A 81 12.58 13.69 14.50
CA TYR A 81 12.59 12.39 15.19
C TYR A 81 11.35 12.16 16.07
N GLU A 82 10.74 13.23 16.58
CA GLU A 82 9.52 13.19 17.39
C GLU A 82 8.31 12.62 16.64
N VAL A 83 8.36 12.62 15.30
CA VAL A 83 7.25 12.19 14.44
C VAL A 83 7.27 10.67 14.20
N TYR A 84 8.41 10.00 14.37
CA TYR A 84 8.52 8.55 14.21
C TYR A 84 7.56 7.72 15.07
N PRO A 85 7.37 7.99 16.39
CA PRO A 85 6.39 7.26 17.18
C PRO A 85 4.95 7.46 16.69
N LEU A 86 4.60 8.66 16.18
CA LEU A 86 3.29 8.92 15.59
C LEU A 86 3.09 8.15 14.28
N ILE A 87 4.12 8.09 13.44
CA ILE A 87 4.10 7.30 12.21
C ILE A 87 3.97 5.80 12.54
N LEU A 88 4.74 5.29 13.50
CA LEU A 88 4.64 3.91 13.97
C LEU A 88 3.24 3.58 14.45
N LEU A 89 2.64 4.45 15.28
CA LEU A 89 1.28 4.30 15.78
C LEU A 89 0.26 4.26 14.63
N SER A 90 0.40 5.16 13.64
CA SER A 90 -0.49 5.19 12.48
C SER A 90 -0.40 3.90 11.65
N ILE A 91 0.81 3.37 11.44
CA ILE A 91 1.03 2.12 10.72
C ILE A 91 0.45 0.95 11.51
N ALA A 92 0.70 0.88 12.82
CA ALA A 92 0.16 -0.15 13.69
C ALA A 92 -1.39 -0.16 13.69
N LEU A 93 -2.02 1.02 13.68
CA LEU A 93 -3.47 1.14 13.61
C LEU A 93 -4.01 0.65 12.26
N VAL A 94 -3.39 1.06 11.15
CA VAL A 94 -3.79 0.60 9.80
C VAL A 94 -3.64 -0.92 9.68
N ILE A 95 -2.53 -1.48 10.15
CA ILE A 95 -2.30 -2.93 10.19
C ILE A 95 -3.38 -3.61 11.05
N GLY A 96 -3.67 -3.07 12.22
CA GLY A 96 -4.73 -3.56 13.10
C GLY A 96 -6.10 -3.57 12.43
N MET A 97 -6.45 -2.52 11.67
CA MET A 97 -7.70 -2.46 10.91
C MET A 97 -7.74 -3.49 9.78
N VAL A 98 -6.64 -3.67 9.04
CA VAL A 98 -6.55 -4.68 7.97
C VAL A 98 -6.66 -6.09 8.54
N LEU A 99 -5.97 -6.39 9.65
CA LEU A 99 -6.07 -7.69 10.32
C LEU A 99 -7.47 -7.94 10.87
N THR A 100 -8.11 -6.92 11.46
CA THR A 100 -9.49 -7.03 11.95
C THR A 100 -10.45 -7.27 10.81
N ALA A 101 -10.34 -6.53 9.70
CA ALA A 101 -11.16 -6.76 8.51
C ALA A 101 -10.94 -8.16 7.92
N TYR A 102 -9.68 -8.60 7.79
CA TYR A 102 -9.33 -9.94 7.35
C TYR A 102 -9.97 -11.02 8.24
N TYR A 103 -9.87 -10.86 9.56
CA TYR A 103 -10.51 -11.76 10.51
C TYR A 103 -12.04 -11.73 10.40
N SER A 104 -12.66 -10.55 10.21
CA SER A 104 -14.10 -10.44 9.96
C SER A 104 -14.53 -11.25 8.73
N PHE A 105 -13.75 -11.25 7.65
CA PHE A 105 -14.03 -12.06 6.45
C PHE A 105 -14.00 -13.58 6.68
N THR A 106 -13.45 -14.06 7.80
CA THR A 106 -13.50 -15.47 8.16
C THR A 106 -14.83 -15.90 8.80
N LYS A 107 -15.70 -14.94 9.14
CA LYS A 107 -17.01 -15.21 9.75
C LYS A 107 -18.00 -15.75 8.71
N ILE A 108 -18.85 -16.67 9.14
CA ILE A 108 -19.89 -17.31 8.31
C ILE A 108 -20.89 -16.30 7.71
N GLU A 109 -21.03 -15.15 8.34
CA GLU A 109 -22.01 -14.11 7.98
C GLU A 109 -21.62 -13.34 6.72
N ILE A 110 -20.34 -13.30 6.34
CA ILE A 110 -19.88 -12.39 5.30
C ILE A 110 -20.06 -13.00 3.91
N TRP A 111 -20.94 -12.37 3.14
CA TRP A 111 -21.26 -12.79 1.79
C TRP A 111 -20.35 -12.11 0.76
N ILE A 112 -19.17 -12.68 0.51
CA ILE A 112 -18.20 -12.12 -0.45
C ILE A 112 -18.65 -12.39 -1.91
N ASP A 113 -19.18 -13.58 -2.19
CA ASP A 113 -19.55 -13.99 -3.54
C ASP A 113 -21.04 -14.32 -3.65
N LYS A 114 -21.79 -13.47 -4.38
CA LYS A 114 -23.24 -13.59 -4.63
C LYS A 114 -23.59 -14.51 -5.80
N ARG A 115 -22.61 -15.19 -6.40
CA ARG A 115 -22.85 -16.11 -7.53
C ARG A 115 -23.66 -17.34 -7.14
N TYR A 116 -23.59 -17.73 -5.86
CA TYR A 116 -24.35 -18.85 -5.33
C TYR A 116 -25.77 -18.40 -4.95
N SER A 117 -26.77 -19.19 -5.30
CA SER A 117 -28.19 -18.92 -5.00
C SER A 117 -28.52 -19.06 -3.51
N LEU A 118 -27.68 -19.77 -2.74
CA LEU A 118 -27.90 -20.04 -1.33
C LEU A 118 -27.31 -18.90 -0.47
N PRO A 119 -28.07 -18.39 0.52
CA PRO A 119 -27.58 -17.37 1.43
C PRO A 119 -26.41 -17.88 2.29
N PRO A 120 -25.57 -16.99 2.86
CA PRO A 120 -24.39 -17.39 3.63
C PRO A 120 -24.72 -18.14 4.92
N TRP A 121 -25.85 -17.86 5.56
CA TRP A 121 -26.37 -18.58 6.74
C TRP A 121 -27.16 -19.85 6.39
N ASP A 122 -27.19 -20.24 5.11
CA ASP A 122 -27.85 -21.47 4.71
C ASP A 122 -27.16 -22.69 5.34
N TRP A 123 -27.95 -23.51 6.04
CA TRP A 123 -27.51 -24.78 6.59
C TRP A 123 -26.78 -25.67 5.57
N GLU A 124 -27.25 -25.77 4.34
CA GLU A 124 -26.63 -26.65 3.32
C GLU A 124 -25.21 -26.20 2.95
N ARG A 125 -24.94 -24.91 3.08
CA ARG A 125 -23.62 -24.33 2.87
C ARG A 125 -22.75 -24.41 4.11
N ALA A 126 -23.35 -24.18 5.28
CA ALA A 126 -22.68 -24.09 6.57
C ALA A 126 -22.28 -25.47 7.13
N ARG A 127 -23.04 -26.53 6.83
CA ARG A 127 -22.94 -27.87 7.43
C ARG A 127 -21.51 -28.38 7.62
N ASP A 128 -20.68 -28.29 6.58
CA ASP A 128 -19.34 -28.89 6.59
C ASP A 128 -18.25 -27.99 7.18
N THR A 129 -18.58 -26.71 7.43
CA THR A 129 -17.58 -25.66 7.73
C THR A 129 -17.91 -24.83 8.97
N TYR A 130 -19.13 -24.85 9.49
CA TYR A 130 -19.57 -23.97 10.58
C TYR A 130 -18.71 -24.08 11.86
N TRP A 131 -18.28 -25.28 12.21
CA TRP A 131 -17.42 -25.55 13.38
C TRP A 131 -15.93 -25.24 13.14
N LYS A 132 -15.53 -25.02 11.88
CA LYS A 132 -14.16 -24.61 11.52
C LYS A 132 -13.99 -23.10 11.54
N MET A 133 -15.07 -22.37 11.36
CA MET A 133 -15.08 -20.90 11.34
C MET A 133 -14.87 -20.33 12.74
N GLY A 134 -14.15 -19.21 12.81
CA GLY A 134 -13.87 -18.54 14.08
C GLY A 134 -15.12 -17.86 14.62
N THR A 135 -15.47 -18.08 15.87
CA THR A 135 -16.60 -17.46 16.58
C THR A 135 -16.15 -16.25 17.41
N VAL A 136 -15.06 -16.40 18.17
CA VAL A 136 -14.48 -15.37 19.04
C VAL A 136 -13.03 -15.14 18.68
N TYR A 137 -12.54 -13.90 18.82
CA TYR A 137 -11.15 -13.53 18.54
C TYR A 137 -10.18 -14.21 19.52
N PHE A 138 -10.56 -14.30 20.80
CA PHE A 138 -9.78 -14.92 21.87
C PHE A 138 -10.35 -16.30 22.25
N ASP A 139 -10.11 -17.31 21.42
CA ASP A 139 -10.40 -18.71 21.77
C ASP A 139 -9.24 -19.62 21.32
N PRO A 140 -8.08 -19.55 22.01
CA PRO A 140 -6.91 -20.36 21.66
C PRO A 140 -7.18 -21.86 21.76
N ASP A 141 -8.04 -22.25 22.71
CA ASP A 141 -8.41 -23.63 22.99
C ASP A 141 -9.53 -24.15 22.07
N GLY A 142 -10.14 -23.28 21.25
CA GLY A 142 -11.24 -23.64 20.35
C GLY A 142 -12.48 -24.19 21.07
N ARG A 143 -12.73 -23.79 22.31
CA ARG A 143 -13.82 -24.34 23.14
C ARG A 143 -15.19 -24.00 22.60
N THR A 144 -15.31 -22.88 21.89
CA THR A 144 -16.60 -22.35 21.40
C THR A 144 -17.05 -22.97 20.08
N ARG A 145 -16.18 -23.71 19.38
CA ARG A 145 -16.44 -24.26 18.04
C ARG A 145 -16.57 -25.78 18.01
N LYS A 146 -17.14 -26.36 19.07
CA LYS A 146 -17.38 -27.80 19.14
C LYS A 146 -18.46 -28.23 18.15
N ARG A 147 -18.21 -29.37 17.50
CA ARG A 147 -19.17 -30.01 16.62
C ARG A 147 -20.33 -30.58 17.43
N CYS A 148 -21.55 -30.38 16.96
CA CYS A 148 -22.77 -30.82 17.63
C CYS A 148 -23.56 -31.72 16.67
N GLU A 149 -23.23 -33.00 16.64
CA GLU A 149 -23.78 -33.97 15.69
C GLU A 149 -25.31 -34.09 15.78
N LEU A 150 -25.87 -34.02 17.00
CA LEU A 150 -27.32 -34.05 17.20
C LEU A 150 -28.03 -32.86 16.52
N MET A 151 -27.43 -31.67 16.62
CA MET A 151 -27.97 -30.46 15.99
C MET A 151 -27.89 -30.58 14.47
N GLU A 152 -26.82 -31.17 13.94
CA GLU A 152 -26.64 -31.40 12.50
C GLU A 152 -27.76 -32.27 11.94
N VAL A 153 -28.05 -33.40 12.59
CA VAL A 153 -29.12 -34.32 12.17
C VAL A 153 -30.48 -33.62 12.20
N LEU A 154 -30.78 -32.87 13.28
CA LEU A 154 -32.03 -32.13 13.39
C LEU A 154 -32.18 -31.06 12.29
N GLN A 155 -31.11 -30.33 11.98
CA GLN A 155 -31.15 -29.32 10.91
C GLN A 155 -31.26 -29.95 9.53
N ASP A 156 -30.62 -31.09 9.28
CA ASP A 156 -30.77 -31.85 8.04
C ASP A 156 -32.23 -32.30 7.83
N GLU A 157 -32.88 -32.80 8.88
CA GLU A 157 -34.29 -33.20 8.84
C GLU A 157 -35.23 -32.01 8.62
N LEU A 158 -34.98 -30.87 9.28
CA LEU A 158 -35.76 -29.64 9.10
C LEU A 158 -35.65 -29.12 7.66
N VAL A 159 -34.46 -29.14 7.07
CA VAL A 159 -34.25 -28.74 5.67
C VAL A 159 -34.94 -29.71 4.72
N ALA A 160 -34.84 -31.01 4.96
CA ALA A 160 -35.54 -32.03 4.17
C ALA A 160 -37.07 -31.86 4.27
N ALA A 161 -37.61 -31.55 5.46
CA ALA A 161 -39.02 -31.27 5.66
C ALA A 161 -39.46 -29.96 4.98
N ALA A 162 -38.63 -28.91 5.03
CA ALA A 162 -38.91 -27.63 4.38
C ALA A 162 -38.98 -27.76 2.86
N LYS A 163 -38.06 -28.53 2.25
CA LYS A 163 -38.09 -28.85 0.82
C LYS A 163 -39.34 -29.64 0.43
N LYS A 164 -39.74 -30.62 1.24
CA LYS A 164 -40.99 -31.38 1.02
C LYS A 164 -42.23 -30.49 1.10
N ARG A 165 -42.20 -29.42 1.90
CA ARG A 165 -43.28 -28.43 2.02
C ARG A 165 -43.26 -27.36 0.94
N GLY A 166 -42.20 -27.27 0.12
CA GLY A 166 -42.04 -26.22 -0.89
C GLY A 166 -41.79 -24.83 -0.31
N THR A 167 -41.47 -24.73 0.99
CA THR A 167 -41.16 -23.45 1.66
C THR A 167 -39.72 -23.00 1.40
N ARG A 168 -38.91 -23.83 0.74
CA ARG A 168 -37.50 -23.62 0.46
C ARG A 168 -37.05 -24.41 -0.77
#